data_AF-A0A081BXB9-F1
#
_entry.id   AF-A0A081BXB9-F1
#
_cell.length_a   1.000
_cell.length_b   1.000
_cell.length_c   1.000
_cell.angle_alpha   90.00
_cell.angle_beta   90.00
_cell.angle_gamma   90.00
#
_symmetry.space_group_name_H-M   'P 1'
#
loop_
_entity.id
_entity.type
_entity.pdbx_description
1 polymer ?
#
loop_
_entity_poly.entity_id
_entity_poly.type
_entity_poly.pdbx_seq_one_letter_code
_entity_poly.pdbx_strand_id
1 'polypeptide(L)'
;MMRDRTYWHWSIIIMLVCVHISFPSFARDEPFSPPDDPGRFGKWIDRTHQKISDRVLKTSERFDAFFGDKRVKEEQDATQIIVAPTLTFSEGKFIEATCPLTINLVLPYLKNRWHLMVETLLQEEKTNDDESETADDEEHDVRVSLRYKVMQQAQRWLSLDAGVKIQTDKILSPFGRVRFRHIFDFDPWGLRFTQFLFWMEDEGWGESSQFDIDRKLRQDLLFRISNQALWSESSQGLEFSQTYSLRWQLSRRRALEIDLSGQGHTRPSFAIDEYETAVVFRRRLYRNWLFSEIKPGVRALREDDFDWDPFVMLKIECTFGEIFAR
;
A
#
# COMPACT_ATOMS: atom_id res chain seq x y z
N MET A 1 22.07 1.00 38.61
CA MET A 1 23.31 1.65 38.16
C MET A 1 23.47 1.35 36.68
N MET A 2 22.77 2.12 35.83
CA MET A 2 23.36 3.02 34.82
C MET A 2 24.12 2.32 33.70
N ARG A 3 23.40 2.03 32.60
CA ARG A 3 23.66 2.47 31.21
C ARG A 3 22.83 1.61 30.27
N ASP A 4 21.97 2.25 29.48
CA ASP A 4 21.69 1.93 28.07
C ASP A 4 20.49 2.74 27.59
N ARG A 5 20.69 4.06 27.61
CA ARG A 5 19.69 5.05 27.17
C ARG A 5 20.15 5.79 25.91
N THR A 6 21.02 5.16 25.12
CA THR A 6 21.73 5.77 23.98
C THR A 6 21.46 5.12 22.62
N TYR A 7 20.71 4.02 22.54
CA TYR A 7 20.43 3.33 21.27
C TYR A 7 19.25 3.93 20.47
N TRP A 8 18.44 4.81 21.09
CA TRP A 8 17.32 5.48 20.41
C TRP A 8 17.75 6.51 19.36
N HIS A 9 18.97 7.06 19.45
CA HIS A 9 19.44 8.11 18.54
C HIS A 9 20.16 7.57 17.29
N TRP A 10 20.61 6.31 17.31
CA TRP A 10 21.38 5.74 16.18
C TRP A 10 20.48 5.12 15.11
N SER A 11 19.29 4.61 15.47
CA SER A 11 18.32 4.07 14.51
C SER A 11 17.77 5.14 13.56
N ILE A 12 17.63 6.39 14.04
CA ILE A 12 17.15 7.53 13.23
C ILE A 12 18.22 8.02 12.24
N ILE A 13 19.51 7.84 12.55
CA ILE A 13 20.62 8.30 11.71
C ILE A 13 20.98 7.26 10.64
N ILE A 14 20.77 5.97 10.91
CA ILE A 14 21.06 4.89 9.94
C ILE A 14 19.98 4.79 8.86
N MET A 15 18.74 5.23 9.12
CA MET A 15 17.66 5.27 8.10
C MET A 15 17.89 6.32 7.00
N LEU A 16 18.81 7.27 7.20
CA LEU A 16 19.13 8.34 6.24
C LEU A 16 20.26 8.01 5.25
N VAL A 17 20.92 6.85 5.35
CA VAL A 17 22.16 6.55 4.61
C VAL A 17 22.03 5.47 3.54
N CYS A 18 20.92 4.73 3.45
CA CYS A 18 20.79 3.64 2.46
C CYS A 18 20.09 4.01 1.14
N VAL A 19 19.96 5.30 0.82
CA VAL A 19 19.64 5.76 -0.56
C VAL A 19 20.92 6.29 -1.21
N HIS A 20 21.82 5.37 -1.57
CA HIS A 20 22.95 5.69 -2.44
C HIS A 20 22.53 5.51 -3.92
N ILE A 21 21.78 6.49 -4.43
CA ILE A 21 21.92 6.89 -5.83
C ILE A 21 23.10 7.86 -5.86
N SER A 22 24.10 7.56 -6.68
CA SER A 22 25.34 8.32 -6.81
C SER A 22 25.10 9.83 -7.00
N PHE A 23 25.38 10.62 -5.96
CA PHE A 23 25.52 12.08 -6.07
C PHE A 23 27.01 12.40 -6.29
N PRO A 24 27.38 13.16 -7.34
CA PRO A 24 28.73 13.72 -7.43
C PRO A 24 28.94 14.72 -6.29
N SER A 25 30.12 14.63 -5.67
CA SER A 25 30.57 15.45 -4.54
C SER A 25 30.36 16.94 -4.80
N PHE A 26 29.46 17.58 -4.04
CA PHE A 26 29.30 19.03 -4.04
C PHE A 26 30.24 19.65 -2.99
N ALA A 27 31.05 20.59 -3.48
CA ALA A 27 31.87 21.49 -2.69
C ALA A 27 31.00 22.38 -1.79
N ARG A 28 31.60 22.92 -0.72
CA ARG A 28 30.99 23.93 0.17
C ARG A 28 30.62 25.17 -0.66
N ASP A 29 29.32 25.42 -0.82
CA ASP A 29 28.78 26.71 -1.26
C ASP A 29 28.01 27.38 -0.11
N GLU A 30 28.14 28.70 -0.06
CA GLU A 30 27.57 29.63 0.92
C GLU A 30 26.03 29.50 1.09
N PRO A 31 25.45 29.96 2.22
CA PRO A 31 24.02 29.89 2.44
C PRO A 31 23.24 30.64 1.36
N PHE A 32 22.55 29.88 0.50
CA PHE A 32 21.62 30.39 -0.50
C PHE A 32 20.45 31.09 0.20
N SER A 33 20.45 32.42 0.20
CA SER A 33 19.23 33.20 0.47
C SER A 33 18.35 33.15 -0.78
N PRO A 34 17.11 32.64 -0.71
CA PRO A 34 16.20 32.68 -1.85
C PRO A 34 15.91 34.14 -2.24
N PRO A 35 15.79 34.48 -3.53
CA PRO A 35 15.46 35.84 -3.94
C PRO A 35 14.05 36.23 -3.47
N ASP A 36 13.90 37.43 -2.90
CA ASP A 36 12.64 37.96 -2.34
C ASP A 36 11.51 38.19 -3.39
N ASP A 37 11.76 37.99 -4.68
CA ASP A 37 10.72 37.87 -5.71
C ASP A 37 11.18 36.89 -6.78
N PRO A 38 10.54 35.71 -6.94
CA PRO A 38 10.80 34.88 -8.10
C PRO A 38 10.38 35.69 -9.33
N GLY A 39 11.38 36.17 -10.07
CA GLY A 39 11.16 36.93 -11.29
C GLY A 39 10.26 36.18 -12.27
N ARG A 40 9.92 36.79 -13.40
CA ARG A 40 8.99 36.22 -14.40
C ARG A 40 9.31 34.74 -14.79
N PHE A 41 10.59 34.37 -14.74
CA PHE A 41 11.08 33.00 -14.95
C PHE A 41 10.74 32.05 -13.80
N GLY A 42 10.95 32.45 -12.54
CA GLY A 42 10.54 31.67 -11.36
C GLY A 42 9.02 31.47 -11.32
N LYS A 43 8.25 32.54 -11.52
CA LYS A 43 6.78 32.46 -11.66
C LYS A 43 6.30 31.60 -12.84
N TRP A 44 7.14 31.35 -13.85
CA TRP A 44 6.82 30.45 -14.98
C TRP A 44 7.20 29.01 -14.67
N ILE A 45 8.35 28.77 -14.02
CA ILE A 45 8.74 27.46 -13.50
C ILE A 45 7.70 26.98 -12.49
N ASP A 46 7.31 27.82 -11.52
CA ASP A 46 6.32 27.47 -10.50
C ASP A 46 4.95 27.14 -11.12
N ARG A 47 4.52 27.90 -12.13
CA ARG A 47 3.25 27.65 -12.84
C ARG A 47 3.29 26.42 -13.73
N THR A 48 4.44 26.12 -14.33
CA THR A 48 4.64 24.94 -15.19
C THR A 48 4.72 23.69 -14.31
N HIS A 49 5.47 23.77 -13.23
CA HIS A 49 5.57 22.78 -12.17
C HIS A 49 4.18 22.45 -11.60
N GLN A 50 3.43 23.45 -11.10
CA GLN A 50 2.07 23.24 -10.57
C GLN A 50 1.14 22.56 -11.59
N LYS A 51 1.17 22.96 -12.86
CA LYS A 51 0.31 22.37 -13.90
C LYS A 51 0.66 20.92 -14.24
N ILE A 52 1.93 20.53 -14.17
CA ILE A 52 2.36 19.17 -14.49
C ILE A 52 2.22 18.26 -13.26
N SER A 53 2.57 18.75 -12.07
CA SER A 53 2.33 18.12 -10.77
C SER A 53 0.86 17.72 -10.61
N ASP A 54 -0.07 18.66 -10.83
CA ASP A 54 -1.51 18.38 -10.81
C ASP A 54 -1.93 17.29 -11.80
N ARG A 55 -1.22 17.13 -12.92
CA ARG A 55 -1.54 16.11 -13.94
C ARG A 55 -1.03 14.73 -13.54
N VAL A 56 0.13 14.64 -12.88
CA VAL A 56 0.65 13.35 -12.39
C VAL A 56 -0.25 12.83 -11.29
N LEU A 57 -0.56 13.66 -10.29
CA LEU A 57 -1.46 13.33 -9.18
C LEU A 57 -2.82 12.83 -9.67
N LYS A 58 -3.51 13.60 -10.52
CA LYS A 58 -4.81 13.20 -11.10
C LYS A 58 -4.73 11.93 -11.94
N THR A 59 -3.60 11.69 -12.60
CA THR A 59 -3.41 10.46 -13.40
C THR A 59 -3.25 9.26 -12.46
N SER A 60 -2.43 9.40 -11.42
CA SER A 60 -2.23 8.41 -10.37
C SER A 60 -3.53 8.04 -9.68
N GLU A 61 -4.26 9.02 -9.15
CA GLU A 61 -5.57 8.82 -8.50
C GLU A 61 -6.58 8.09 -9.41
N ARG A 62 -6.58 8.43 -10.70
CA ARG A 62 -7.46 7.76 -11.69
C ARG A 62 -7.08 6.30 -11.90
N PHE A 63 -5.79 5.99 -11.94
CA PHE A 63 -5.32 4.61 -12.07
C PHE A 63 -5.68 3.81 -10.82
N ASP A 64 -5.36 4.33 -9.64
CA ASP A 64 -5.68 3.64 -8.39
C ASP A 64 -7.19 3.40 -8.24
N ALA A 65 -8.02 4.38 -8.62
CA ALA A 65 -9.48 4.24 -8.58
C ALA A 65 -9.99 3.18 -9.57
N PHE A 66 -9.34 3.01 -10.72
CA PHE A 66 -9.70 1.96 -11.68
C PHE A 66 -9.30 0.57 -11.19
N PHE A 67 -8.11 0.44 -10.59
CA PHE A 67 -7.59 -0.82 -10.05
C PHE A 67 -8.17 -1.20 -8.68
N GLY A 68 -8.82 -0.26 -7.99
CA GLY A 68 -9.42 -0.51 -6.70
C GLY A 68 -8.37 -0.68 -5.61
N ASP A 69 -7.24 0.03 -5.72
CA ASP A 69 -6.11 -0.06 -4.79
C ASP A 69 -6.61 0.15 -3.34
N LYS A 70 -6.05 -0.62 -2.39
CA LYS A 70 -6.37 -0.51 -0.96
C LYS A 70 -6.32 0.95 -0.48
N ARG A 71 -5.37 1.74 -0.99
CA ARG A 71 -5.22 3.17 -0.66
C ARG A 71 -6.44 4.02 -1.05
N VAL A 72 -7.15 3.70 -2.13
CA VAL A 72 -8.38 4.42 -2.51
C VAL A 72 -9.52 4.09 -1.56
N LYS A 73 -9.63 2.81 -1.17
CA LYS A 73 -10.68 2.32 -0.25
C LYS A 73 -10.59 2.99 1.11
N GLU A 74 -9.37 3.15 1.61
CA GLU A 74 -9.08 3.84 2.87
C GLU A 74 -9.24 5.36 2.82
N GLU A 75 -9.12 5.95 1.61
CA GLU A 75 -9.08 7.39 1.42
C GLU A 75 -10.43 8.02 1.02
N GLN A 76 -11.42 7.21 0.71
CA GLN A 76 -12.72 7.68 0.25
C GLN A 76 -13.63 8.11 1.40
N ASP A 77 -14.20 9.30 1.25
CA ASP A 77 -15.23 9.86 2.13
C ASP A 77 -16.63 9.43 1.72
N ALA A 78 -16.82 8.12 1.55
CA ALA A 78 -18.12 7.58 1.19
C ALA A 78 -18.36 6.26 1.90
N THR A 79 -19.62 6.07 2.29
CA THR A 79 -20.10 4.78 2.77
C THR A 79 -20.07 3.79 1.62
N GLN A 80 -19.28 2.72 1.78
CA GLN A 80 -19.13 1.68 0.77
C GLN A 80 -18.92 0.29 1.38
N ILE A 81 -19.36 -0.72 0.64
CA ILE A 81 -19.17 -2.14 0.92
C ILE A 81 -18.55 -2.75 -0.32
N ILE A 82 -17.43 -3.45 -0.17
CA ILE A 82 -16.69 -4.08 -1.25
C ILE A 82 -16.59 -5.56 -0.94
N VAL A 83 -17.09 -6.37 -1.86
CA VAL A 83 -17.05 -7.82 -1.80
C VAL A 83 -16.25 -8.29 -3.01
N ALA A 84 -15.19 -9.06 -2.78
CA ALA A 84 -14.25 -9.41 -3.84
C ALA A 84 -13.89 -10.90 -3.86
N PRO A 85 -14.83 -11.82 -4.12
CA PRO A 85 -14.53 -13.25 -4.26
C PRO A 85 -13.38 -13.48 -5.24
N THR A 86 -12.41 -14.25 -4.77
CA THR A 86 -11.13 -14.49 -5.44
C THR A 86 -10.85 -15.99 -5.43
N LEU A 87 -10.49 -16.53 -6.59
CA LEU A 87 -10.05 -17.91 -6.77
C LEU A 87 -8.61 -17.88 -7.26
N THR A 88 -7.71 -18.58 -6.59
CA THR A 88 -6.32 -18.74 -7.01
C THR A 88 -6.06 -20.19 -7.38
N PHE A 89 -5.46 -20.38 -8.55
CA PHE A 89 -5.04 -21.67 -9.07
C PHE A 89 -3.52 -21.64 -9.17
N SER A 90 -2.83 -22.47 -8.40
CA SER A 90 -1.36 -22.60 -8.40
C SER A 90 -0.97 -24.03 -8.76
N GLU A 91 0.25 -24.24 -9.25
CA GLU A 91 0.67 -25.57 -9.69
C GLU A 91 0.84 -26.50 -8.48
N GLY A 92 0.25 -27.70 -8.55
CA GLY A 92 0.38 -28.70 -7.48
C GLY A 92 -0.38 -28.43 -6.18
N LYS A 93 -1.07 -27.28 -6.06
CA LYS A 93 -1.87 -26.90 -4.87
C LYS A 93 -3.38 -27.01 -5.13
N PHE A 94 -4.16 -27.08 -4.05
CA PHE A 94 -5.62 -27.00 -4.14
C PHE A 94 -6.05 -25.58 -4.54
N ILE A 95 -7.29 -25.46 -5.02
CA ILE A 95 -7.86 -24.15 -5.37
C ILE A 95 -8.10 -23.38 -4.06
N GLU A 96 -7.43 -22.25 -3.91
CA GLU A 96 -7.63 -21.33 -2.79
C GLU A 96 -8.81 -20.41 -3.11
N ALA A 97 -9.78 -20.30 -2.21
CA ALA A 97 -11.04 -19.61 -2.47
C ALA A 97 -11.36 -18.59 -1.37
N THR A 98 -10.93 -17.35 -1.57
CA THR A 98 -11.09 -16.30 -0.56
C THR A 98 -12.22 -15.33 -0.91
N CYS A 99 -12.85 -14.74 0.10
CA CYS A 99 -13.88 -13.70 -0.10
C CYS A 99 -13.59 -12.44 0.74
N PRO A 100 -12.60 -11.62 0.32
CA PRO A 100 -12.35 -10.32 0.94
C PRO A 100 -13.61 -9.46 1.04
N LEU A 101 -13.90 -9.01 2.26
CA LEU A 101 -14.96 -8.07 2.58
C LEU A 101 -14.35 -6.81 3.18
N THR A 102 -14.71 -5.66 2.61
CA THR A 102 -14.35 -4.33 3.14
C THR A 102 -15.61 -3.50 3.29
N ILE A 103 -15.88 -3.03 4.50
CA ILE A 103 -16.99 -2.13 4.80
C ILE A 103 -16.40 -0.84 5.36
N ASN A 104 -16.71 0.29 4.75
CA ASN A 104 -16.42 1.62 5.26
C ASN A 104 -17.72 2.38 5.46
N LEU A 105 -18.04 2.77 6.69
CA LEU A 105 -19.26 3.52 7.02
C LEU A 105 -18.87 4.93 7.51
N VAL A 106 -19.28 5.96 6.78
CA VAL A 106 -19.12 7.35 7.21
C VAL A 106 -20.23 7.69 8.18
N LEU A 107 -19.91 8.17 9.38
CA LEU A 107 -20.89 8.49 10.41
C LEU A 107 -21.39 9.94 10.28
N PRO A 108 -22.64 10.18 9.80
CA PRO A 108 -23.12 11.52 9.48
C PRO A 108 -23.30 12.43 10.70
N TYR A 109 -23.75 11.84 11.81
CA TYR A 109 -23.99 12.57 13.06
C TYR A 109 -22.70 13.02 13.78
N LEU A 110 -21.53 12.55 13.34
CA LEU A 110 -20.23 12.90 13.91
C LEU A 110 -19.38 13.76 12.95
N LYS A 111 -20.05 14.72 12.28
CA LYS A 111 -19.43 15.69 11.34
C LYS A 111 -18.58 15.05 10.24
N ASN A 112 -18.89 13.81 9.84
CA ASN A 112 -18.16 13.04 8.81
C ASN A 112 -16.64 12.86 9.07
N ARG A 113 -16.20 13.02 10.32
CA ARG A 113 -14.79 12.81 10.72
C ARG A 113 -14.52 11.40 11.23
N TRP A 114 -15.57 10.65 11.53
CA TRP A 114 -15.51 9.31 12.08
C TRP A 114 -16.01 8.30 11.07
N HIS A 115 -15.20 7.28 10.83
CA HIS A 115 -15.44 6.21 9.87
C HIS A 115 -15.35 4.88 10.62
N LEU A 116 -16.36 4.03 10.48
CA LEU A 116 -16.31 2.66 11.00
C LEU A 116 -15.88 1.74 9.85
N MET A 117 -14.76 1.05 10.04
CA MET A 117 -14.15 0.17 9.05
C MET A 117 -14.18 -1.27 9.54
N VAL A 118 -14.68 -2.18 8.69
CA VAL A 118 -14.61 -3.62 8.91
C VAL A 118 -13.91 -4.23 7.70
N GLU A 119 -12.84 -4.95 7.93
CA GLU A 119 -12.01 -5.54 6.88
C GLU A 119 -11.71 -7.00 7.24
N THR A 120 -12.00 -7.92 6.33
CA THR A 120 -11.43 -9.27 6.41
C THR A 120 -9.99 -9.20 5.93
N LEU A 121 -9.08 -9.59 6.79
CA LEU A 121 -7.68 -9.80 6.46
C LEU A 121 -7.57 -11.25 6.00
N LEU A 122 -6.99 -11.43 4.82
CA LEU A 122 -6.48 -12.73 4.45
C LEU A 122 -5.10 -12.83 5.07
N GLN A 123 -4.88 -13.83 5.90
CA GLN A 123 -3.55 -14.18 6.31
C GLN A 123 -2.84 -14.66 5.04
N GLU A 124 -1.88 -13.87 4.56
CA GLU A 124 -0.83 -14.44 3.72
C GLU A 124 -0.14 -15.47 4.62
N GLU A 125 -0.08 -16.72 4.16
CA GLU A 125 0.43 -17.86 4.92
C GLU A 125 1.66 -17.44 5.73
N LYS A 126 1.48 -17.27 7.04
CA LYS A 126 2.61 -17.17 7.95
C LYS A 126 3.15 -18.58 8.04
N THR A 127 4.36 -18.76 7.54
CA THR A 127 5.17 -19.97 7.68
C THR A 127 5.20 -20.38 9.16
N ASN A 128 4.38 -21.37 9.52
CA ASN A 128 4.56 -22.14 10.73
C ASN A 128 4.94 -23.54 10.28
N ASP A 129 6.22 -23.87 10.49
CA ASP A 129 6.71 -25.24 10.59
C ASP A 129 5.90 -25.94 11.70
N ASP A 130 4.83 -26.62 11.34
CA ASP A 130 4.34 -27.77 12.10
C ASP A 130 3.58 -28.69 11.14
N GLU A 131 4.22 -29.81 10.80
CA GLU A 131 3.61 -30.95 10.11
C GLU A 131 2.36 -31.41 10.88
N SER A 132 1.18 -30.98 10.42
CA SER A 132 -0.07 -31.65 10.75
C SER A 132 -1.07 -31.52 9.60
N GLU A 133 -1.25 -32.64 8.90
CA GLU A 133 -2.34 -32.83 7.93
C GLU A 133 -3.69 -32.73 8.64
N THR A 134 -4.31 -31.54 8.58
CA THR A 134 -5.77 -31.40 8.62
C THR A 134 -6.17 -30.26 7.69
N ALA A 135 -6.88 -30.61 6.63
CA ALA A 135 -7.58 -29.66 5.78
C ALA A 135 -8.67 -28.92 6.58
N ASP A 136 -8.94 -27.69 6.15
CA ASP A 136 -10.23 -26.99 6.28
C ASP A 136 -10.44 -26.01 7.46
N ASP A 137 -9.50 -25.11 7.73
CA ASP A 137 -9.83 -23.81 8.37
C ASP A 137 -8.99 -22.69 7.74
N GLU A 138 -9.52 -22.02 6.69
CA GLU A 138 -8.99 -20.72 6.26
C GLU A 138 -9.18 -19.74 7.43
N GLU A 139 -8.10 -19.43 8.17
CA GLU A 139 -8.16 -18.53 9.32
C GLU A 139 -8.50 -17.10 8.85
N HIS A 140 -9.76 -16.73 8.96
CA HIS A 140 -10.26 -15.42 8.54
C HIS A 140 -10.17 -14.40 9.67
N ASP A 141 -9.08 -13.65 9.67
CA ASP A 141 -8.91 -12.51 10.56
C ASP A 141 -9.89 -11.39 10.21
N VAL A 142 -10.69 -10.92 11.15
CA VAL A 142 -11.60 -9.77 10.96
C VAL A 142 -11.11 -8.58 11.76
N ARG A 143 -10.80 -7.49 11.08
CA ARG A 143 -10.42 -6.22 11.70
C ARG A 143 -11.62 -5.28 11.75
N VAL A 144 -12.01 -4.88 12.95
CA VAL A 144 -13.02 -3.83 13.17
C VAL A 144 -12.31 -2.61 13.75
N SER A 145 -12.48 -1.45 13.13
CA SER A 145 -11.78 -0.23 13.56
C SER A 145 -12.61 1.02 13.39
N LEU A 146 -12.37 1.96 14.29
CA LEU A 146 -12.93 3.29 14.27
C LEU A 146 -11.81 4.26 13.89
N ARG A 147 -11.97 4.90 12.73
CA ARG A 147 -11.03 5.88 12.19
C ARG A 147 -11.52 7.30 12.48
N TYR A 148 -10.65 8.10 13.06
CA TYR A 148 -10.82 9.54 13.25
C TYR A 148 -9.90 10.32 12.31
N LYS A 149 -10.50 11.13 11.45
CA LYS A 149 -9.78 12.01 10.53
C LYS A 149 -9.41 13.31 11.25
N VAL A 150 -8.13 13.46 11.56
CA VAL A 150 -7.58 14.66 12.22
C VAL A 150 -7.43 15.79 11.20
N MET A 151 -6.83 15.48 10.05
CA MET A 151 -6.59 16.44 8.98
C MET A 151 -6.66 15.74 7.63
N GLN A 152 -7.38 16.35 6.69
CA GLN A 152 -7.49 15.87 5.33
C GLN A 152 -7.43 17.07 4.38
N GLN A 153 -6.28 17.23 3.74
CA GLN A 153 -5.98 18.21 2.70
C GLN A 153 -5.52 17.45 1.46
N ALA A 154 -5.53 18.11 0.29
CA ALA A 154 -5.14 17.47 -0.97
C ALA A 154 -3.79 16.73 -0.88
N GLN A 155 -2.76 17.40 -0.33
CA GLN A 155 -1.40 16.84 -0.22
C GLN A 155 -1.08 16.23 1.14
N ARG A 156 -1.88 16.45 2.19
CA ARG A 156 -1.56 16.01 3.57
C ARG A 156 -2.76 15.34 4.22
N TRP A 157 -2.54 14.16 4.76
CA TRP A 157 -3.54 13.41 5.49
C TRP A 157 -2.96 12.95 6.83
N LEU A 158 -3.73 13.14 7.89
CA LEU A 158 -3.48 12.54 9.20
C LEU A 158 -4.77 11.89 9.74
N SER A 159 -4.70 10.60 10.06
CA SER A 159 -5.79 9.87 10.71
C SER A 159 -5.29 9.01 11.87
N LEU A 160 -6.19 8.78 12.81
CA LEU A 160 -6.00 7.90 13.96
C LEU A 160 -7.02 6.77 13.84
N ASP A 161 -6.57 5.53 13.92
CA ASP A 161 -7.41 4.35 13.90
C ASP A 161 -7.26 3.66 15.26
N ALA A 162 -8.38 3.22 15.84
CA ALA A 162 -8.38 2.37 17.01
C ALA A 162 -9.40 1.25 16.80
N GLY A 163 -9.07 0.03 17.16
CA GLY A 163 -9.92 -1.10 16.82
C GLY A 163 -9.49 -2.38 17.49
N VAL A 164 -10.08 -3.46 17.02
CA VAL A 164 -9.79 -4.82 17.48
C VAL A 164 -9.68 -5.73 16.26
N LYS A 165 -8.65 -6.56 16.28
CA LYS A 165 -8.47 -7.68 15.35
C LYS A 165 -9.02 -8.94 16.02
N ILE A 166 -9.95 -9.59 15.34
CA ILE A 166 -10.57 -10.85 15.76
C ILE A 166 -9.86 -11.94 14.95
N GLN A 167 -9.18 -12.84 15.63
CA GLN A 167 -8.53 -14.02 15.04
C GLN A 167 -9.35 -15.23 15.45
N THR A 168 -9.40 -16.28 14.62
CA THR A 168 -10.18 -17.49 14.92
C THR A 168 -9.69 -18.16 16.21
N ASP A 169 -8.38 -18.11 16.45
CA ASP A 169 -7.74 -18.82 17.57
C ASP A 169 -7.42 -17.95 18.80
N LYS A 170 -7.54 -16.62 18.72
CA LYS A 170 -7.21 -15.69 19.84
C LYS A 170 -8.37 -14.81 20.30
N ILE A 171 -8.27 -14.42 21.58
CA ILE A 171 -9.06 -13.35 22.19
C ILE A 171 -8.69 -12.03 21.48
N LEU A 172 -9.69 -11.40 20.84
CA LEU A 172 -9.79 -9.97 20.51
C LEU A 172 -8.49 -9.17 20.79
N SER A 173 -7.67 -8.96 19.76
CA SER A 173 -6.40 -8.23 19.87
C SER A 173 -6.63 -6.73 19.59
N PRO A 174 -6.64 -5.86 20.62
CA PRO A 174 -6.81 -4.43 20.42
C PRO A 174 -5.63 -3.83 19.66
N PHE A 175 -5.89 -2.76 18.93
CA PHE A 175 -4.83 -2.01 18.26
C PHE A 175 -5.11 -0.51 18.20
N GLY A 176 -4.03 0.25 18.09
CA GLY A 176 -4.03 1.67 17.79
C GLY A 176 -3.05 1.97 16.66
N ARG A 177 -3.42 2.86 15.74
CA ARG A 177 -2.59 3.21 14.59
C ARG A 177 -2.72 4.68 14.24
N VAL A 178 -1.60 5.32 13.97
CA VAL A 178 -1.51 6.66 13.40
C VAL A 178 -1.05 6.52 11.96
N ARG A 179 -1.77 7.16 11.05
CA ARG A 179 -1.38 7.24 9.64
C ARG A 179 -1.12 8.67 9.26
N PHE A 180 0.08 8.94 8.78
CA PHE A 180 0.44 10.19 8.13
C PHE A 180 0.72 9.93 6.64
N ARG A 181 0.25 10.82 5.78
CA ARG A 181 0.58 10.79 4.36
C ARG A 181 0.90 12.18 3.87
N HIS A 182 1.97 12.29 3.10
CA HIS A 182 2.29 13.48 2.34
C HIS A 182 2.55 13.14 0.88
N ILE A 183 1.99 13.94 -0.02
CA ILE A 183 2.28 13.89 -1.44
C ILE A 183 3.21 15.04 -1.79
N PHE A 184 4.36 14.70 -2.35
CA PHE A 184 5.33 15.61 -2.93
C PHE A 184 5.26 15.47 -4.44
N ASP A 185 5.13 16.57 -5.15
CA ASP A 185 5.13 16.54 -6.60
C ASP A 185 6.45 17.12 -7.11
N PHE A 186 7.19 16.35 -7.90
CA PHE A 186 8.49 16.70 -8.46
C PHE A 186 8.50 16.46 -9.97
N ASP A 187 8.06 17.42 -10.77
CA ASP A 187 7.99 17.27 -12.24
C ASP A 187 9.24 16.57 -12.85
N PRO A 188 9.10 15.41 -13.56
CA PRO A 188 7.89 14.71 -14.03
C PRO A 188 7.35 13.57 -13.14
N TRP A 189 7.85 13.47 -11.92
CA TRP A 189 7.53 12.46 -10.92
C TRP A 189 6.55 12.98 -9.85
N GLY A 190 5.74 12.09 -9.30
CA GLY A 190 5.01 12.33 -8.05
C GLY A 190 5.54 11.34 -7.03
N LEU A 191 5.75 11.78 -5.80
CA LEU A 191 6.11 10.92 -4.67
C LEU A 191 5.00 10.99 -3.64
N ARG A 192 4.42 9.85 -3.31
CA ARG A 192 3.53 9.71 -2.17
C ARG A 192 4.27 8.98 -1.06
N PHE A 193 4.48 9.68 0.04
CA PHE A 193 5.00 9.12 1.28
C PHE A 193 3.84 8.81 2.22
N THR A 194 3.81 7.58 2.74
CA THR A 194 2.85 7.14 3.76
C THR A 194 3.63 6.54 4.93
N GLN A 195 3.38 7.04 6.14
CA GLN A 195 3.93 6.54 7.38
C GLN A 195 2.81 6.00 8.27
N PHE A 196 3.01 4.80 8.79
CA PHE A 196 2.23 4.23 9.86
C PHE A 196 3.09 4.10 11.11
N LEU A 197 2.51 4.46 12.25
CA LEU A 197 3.00 4.09 13.57
C LEU A 197 1.85 3.35 14.25
N PHE A 198 2.09 2.14 14.73
CA PHE A 198 1.04 1.31 15.30
C PHE A 198 1.50 0.59 16.54
N TRP A 199 0.53 0.16 17.33
CA TRP A 199 0.69 -0.82 18.38
C TRP A 199 -0.45 -1.83 18.26
N MET A 200 -0.09 -3.10 18.27
CA MET A 200 -1.02 -4.24 18.25
C MET A 200 -0.67 -5.18 19.39
N GLU A 201 -1.65 -5.79 20.04
CA GLU A 201 -1.42 -6.72 21.15
C GLU A 201 -0.53 -7.92 20.74
N ASP A 202 -0.69 -8.41 19.51
CA ASP A 202 0.01 -9.59 18.98
C ASP A 202 1.36 -9.27 18.32
N GLU A 203 1.56 -8.05 17.82
CA GLU A 203 2.79 -7.64 17.12
C GLU A 203 3.65 -6.61 17.88
N GLY A 204 3.12 -6.06 18.97
CA GLY A 204 3.74 -5.00 19.75
C GLY A 204 3.76 -3.66 19.01
N TRP A 205 4.75 -2.83 19.32
CA TRP A 205 4.97 -1.58 18.59
C TRP A 205 5.54 -1.86 17.20
N GLY A 206 5.10 -1.08 16.22
CA GLY A 206 5.66 -1.13 14.89
C GLY A 206 5.49 0.15 14.09
N GLU A 207 6.22 0.20 12.99
CA GLU A 207 6.15 1.25 11.99
C GLU A 207 6.15 0.67 10.59
N SER A 208 5.51 1.37 9.67
CA SER A 208 5.62 1.05 8.25
C SER A 208 5.76 2.33 7.44
N SER A 209 6.80 2.36 6.61
CA SER A 209 7.12 3.46 5.72
C SER A 209 6.91 3.01 4.28
N GLN A 210 6.12 3.76 3.51
CA GLN A 210 5.87 3.47 2.11
C GLN A 210 6.16 4.69 1.23
N PHE A 211 6.89 4.45 0.14
CA PHE A 211 7.23 5.42 -0.90
C PHE A 211 6.70 4.93 -2.25
N ASP A 212 5.66 5.58 -2.75
CA ASP A 212 5.15 5.36 -4.10
C ASP A 212 5.63 6.49 -5.02
N ILE A 213 6.51 6.17 -5.95
CA ILE A 213 7.07 7.09 -6.93
C ILE A 213 6.38 6.85 -8.27
N ASP A 214 5.55 7.79 -8.67
CA ASP A 214 4.72 7.75 -9.88
C ASP A 214 5.34 8.60 -10.99
N ARG A 215 5.45 8.03 -12.19
CA ARG A 215 5.78 8.76 -13.41
C ARG A 215 4.72 8.56 -14.47
N LYS A 216 4.16 9.66 -14.92
CA LYS A 216 3.30 9.66 -16.10
C LYS A 216 4.14 9.53 -17.37
N LEU A 217 4.07 8.37 -18.03
CA LEU A 217 4.73 8.15 -19.31
C LEU A 217 3.85 8.64 -20.48
N ARG A 218 2.54 8.39 -20.41
CA ARG A 218 1.53 8.87 -21.38
C ARG A 218 0.23 9.22 -20.65
N GLN A 219 -0.76 9.75 -21.36
CA GLN A 219 -2.07 10.05 -20.76
C GLN A 219 -2.80 8.81 -20.22
N ASP A 220 -2.49 7.64 -20.74
CA ASP A 220 -3.07 6.33 -20.47
C ASP A 220 -2.02 5.33 -19.98
N LEU A 221 -0.78 5.76 -19.68
CA LEU A 221 0.30 4.89 -19.22
C LEU A 221 1.04 5.53 -18.04
N LEU A 222 1.05 4.83 -16.91
CA LEU A 222 1.68 5.25 -15.66
C LEU A 222 2.69 4.18 -15.24
N PHE A 223 3.88 4.61 -14.87
CA PHE A 223 4.89 3.78 -14.24
C PHE A 223 4.95 4.12 -12.75
N ARG A 224 4.95 3.12 -11.88
CA ARG A 224 5.08 3.27 -10.43
C ARG A 224 6.23 2.42 -9.92
N ILE A 225 6.99 3.00 -9.00
CA ILE A 225 7.90 2.25 -8.13
C ILE A 225 7.33 2.37 -6.72
N SER A 226 7.00 1.25 -6.10
CA SER A 226 6.53 1.18 -4.72
C SER A 226 7.59 0.52 -3.87
N ASN A 227 7.97 1.17 -2.78
CA ASN A 227 8.87 0.60 -1.78
C ASN A 227 8.16 0.67 -0.43
N GLN A 228 8.11 -0.45 0.28
CA GLN A 228 7.59 -0.51 1.63
C GLN A 228 8.66 -1.11 2.54
N ALA A 229 8.74 -0.56 3.74
CA ALA A 229 9.53 -1.10 4.82
C ALA A 229 8.64 -1.18 6.06
N LEU A 230 8.63 -2.32 6.73
CA LEU A 230 7.88 -2.59 7.94
C LEU A 230 8.83 -3.10 9.01
N TRP A 231 8.65 -2.58 10.21
CA TRP A 231 9.32 -3.08 11.40
C TRP A 231 8.30 -3.15 12.54
N SER A 232 8.31 -4.25 13.29
CA SER A 232 7.57 -4.41 14.54
C SER A 232 8.40 -5.19 15.56
N GLU A 233 7.95 -5.24 16.81
CA GLU A 233 8.59 -6.05 17.85
C GLU A 233 8.55 -7.55 17.52
N SER A 234 7.54 -8.03 16.80
CA SER A 234 7.42 -9.42 16.34
C SER A 234 8.05 -9.71 14.98
N SER A 235 8.37 -8.69 14.18
CA SER A 235 8.90 -8.84 12.82
C SER A 235 10.31 -9.47 12.77
N GLN A 236 10.64 -10.04 11.61
CA GLN A 236 11.97 -10.57 11.31
C GLN A 236 12.99 -9.47 10.96
N GLY A 237 13.12 -8.49 11.87
CA GLY A 237 13.88 -7.27 11.63
C GLY A 237 13.09 -6.31 10.74
N LEU A 238 13.76 -5.65 9.81
CA LEU A 238 13.09 -4.89 8.76
C LEU A 238 12.61 -5.84 7.66
N GLU A 239 11.30 -5.92 7.47
CA GLU A 239 10.64 -6.54 6.33
C GLU A 239 10.46 -5.47 5.25
N PHE A 240 10.79 -5.79 4.00
CA PHE A 240 10.74 -4.83 2.91
C PHE A 240 10.16 -5.44 1.65
N SER A 241 9.48 -4.61 0.87
CA SER A 241 8.99 -4.97 -0.45
C SER A 241 9.29 -3.87 -1.45
N GLN A 242 9.59 -4.28 -2.68
CA GLN A 242 9.79 -3.39 -3.80
C GLN A 242 8.97 -3.90 -4.99
N THR A 243 8.17 -3.02 -5.59
CA THR A 243 7.33 -3.33 -6.74
C THR A 243 7.53 -2.30 -7.84
N TYR A 244 7.73 -2.77 -9.06
CA TYR A 244 7.70 -1.99 -10.28
C TYR A 244 6.43 -2.31 -11.04
N SER A 245 5.57 -1.31 -11.23
CA SER A 245 4.27 -1.47 -11.88
C SER A 245 4.17 -0.60 -13.12
N LEU A 246 3.82 -1.21 -14.24
CA LEU A 246 3.47 -0.51 -15.48
C LEU A 246 1.96 -0.63 -15.74
N ARG A 247 1.23 0.46 -15.50
CA ARG A 247 -0.23 0.51 -15.61
C ARG A 247 -0.69 1.20 -16.87
N TRP A 248 -1.42 0.47 -17.71
CA TRP A 248 -1.93 0.92 -19.00
C TRP A 248 -3.46 0.88 -19.03
N GLN A 249 -4.08 2.05 -19.18
CA GLN A 249 -5.50 2.16 -19.47
C GLN A 249 -5.79 1.93 -20.96
N LEU A 250 -6.08 0.69 -21.34
CA LEU A 250 -6.42 0.31 -22.71
C LEU A 250 -7.73 0.95 -23.22
N SER A 251 -8.70 1.17 -22.34
CA SER A 251 -9.96 1.86 -22.66
C SER A 251 -10.67 2.35 -21.38
N ARG A 252 -11.83 2.99 -21.51
CA ARG A 252 -12.66 3.37 -20.35
C ARG A 252 -13.16 2.19 -19.50
N ARG A 253 -13.10 0.96 -20.02
CA ARG A 253 -13.59 -0.27 -19.35
C ARG A 253 -12.52 -1.33 -19.15
N ARG A 254 -11.28 -1.12 -19.59
CA ARG A 254 -10.22 -2.13 -19.56
C ARG A 254 -8.90 -1.47 -19.21
N ALA A 255 -8.16 -2.05 -18.29
CA ALA A 255 -6.77 -1.72 -18.02
C ALA A 255 -5.94 -2.98 -17.90
N LEU A 256 -4.65 -2.80 -18.10
CA LEU A 256 -3.61 -3.80 -17.95
C LEU A 256 -2.58 -3.25 -16.97
N GLU A 257 -2.10 -4.08 -16.08
CA GLU A 257 -0.97 -3.79 -15.21
C GLU A 257 0.03 -4.93 -15.32
N ILE A 258 1.32 -4.58 -15.30
CA ILE A 258 2.42 -5.54 -15.28
C ILE A 258 3.23 -5.19 -14.05
N ASP A 259 3.35 -6.17 -13.17
CA ASP A 259 4.02 -6.04 -11.88
C ASP A 259 5.26 -6.94 -11.85
N LEU A 260 6.34 -6.39 -11.31
CA LEU A 260 7.53 -7.11 -10.90
C LEU A 260 7.80 -6.73 -9.44
N SER A 261 7.75 -7.69 -8.54
CA SER A 261 7.97 -7.47 -7.12
C SER A 261 8.99 -8.41 -6.51
N GLY A 262 9.66 -7.92 -5.47
CA GLY A 262 10.49 -8.71 -4.58
C GLY A 262 10.21 -8.33 -3.13
N GLN A 263 10.21 -9.31 -2.23
CA GLN A 263 9.99 -9.14 -0.80
C GLN A 263 11.10 -9.83 -0.02
N GLY A 264 11.45 -9.30 1.15
CA GLY A 264 12.51 -9.88 1.97
C GLY A 264 12.57 -9.32 3.38
N HIS A 265 13.47 -9.88 4.18
CA HIS A 265 13.71 -9.46 5.56
C HIS A 265 15.20 -9.31 5.87
N THR A 266 15.51 -8.71 7.02
CA THR A 266 16.90 -8.41 7.42
C THR A 266 17.42 -9.26 8.58
N ARG A 267 16.55 -9.96 9.33
CA ARG A 267 16.95 -10.86 10.43
C ARG A 267 16.29 -12.23 10.29
N PRO A 268 16.96 -13.32 10.68
CA PRO A 268 18.27 -13.41 11.35
C PRO A 268 19.46 -13.06 10.44
N SER A 269 19.27 -13.11 9.13
CA SER A 269 20.20 -12.63 8.11
C SER A 269 19.41 -11.97 6.99
N PHE A 270 20.05 -11.09 6.22
CA PHE A 270 19.41 -10.54 5.02
C PHE A 270 19.05 -11.67 4.06
N ALA A 271 17.78 -11.70 3.66
CA ALA A 271 17.28 -12.63 2.68
C ALA A 271 16.13 -12.03 1.88
N ILE A 272 15.96 -12.56 0.68
CA ILE A 272 14.82 -12.29 -0.17
C ILE A 272 13.94 -13.52 -0.09
N ASP A 273 12.68 -13.33 0.26
CA ASP A 273 11.74 -14.42 0.53
C ASP A 273 10.94 -14.76 -0.71
N GLU A 274 10.65 -13.77 -1.56
CA GLU A 274 9.78 -13.95 -2.70
C GLU A 274 10.19 -13.04 -3.86
N TYR A 275 10.11 -13.59 -5.07
CA TYR A 275 9.93 -12.82 -6.29
C TYR A 275 8.59 -13.15 -6.93
N GLU A 276 7.86 -12.14 -7.38
CA GLU A 276 6.62 -12.34 -8.13
C GLU A 276 6.65 -11.49 -9.41
N THR A 277 6.20 -12.06 -10.51
CA THR A 277 5.89 -11.32 -11.73
C THR A 277 4.48 -11.65 -12.16
N ALA A 278 3.66 -10.64 -12.38
CA ALA A 278 2.27 -10.84 -12.71
C ALA A 278 1.76 -9.85 -13.74
N VAL A 279 0.73 -10.25 -14.46
CA VAL A 279 0.00 -9.39 -15.40
C VAL A 279 -1.44 -9.32 -14.95
N VAL A 280 -1.91 -8.16 -14.52
CA VAL A 280 -3.29 -7.96 -14.09
C VAL A 280 -4.10 -7.39 -15.24
N PHE A 281 -5.03 -8.19 -15.76
CA PHE A 281 -6.03 -7.71 -16.71
C PHE A 281 -7.34 -7.42 -15.99
N ARG A 282 -7.66 -6.12 -15.86
CA ARG A 282 -8.86 -5.67 -15.17
C ARG A 282 -9.88 -5.09 -16.14
N ARG A 283 -11.11 -5.60 -16.07
CA ARG A 283 -12.23 -5.19 -16.91
C ARG A 283 -13.44 -4.81 -16.08
N ARG A 284 -14.02 -3.67 -16.42
CA ARG A 284 -15.32 -3.23 -15.90
C ARG A 284 -16.44 -3.94 -16.64
N LEU A 285 -17.14 -4.83 -15.94
CA LEU A 285 -18.22 -5.64 -16.50
C LEU A 285 -19.51 -4.85 -16.60
N TYR A 286 -19.91 -4.17 -15.52
CA TYR A 286 -21.16 -3.43 -15.47
C TYR A 286 -21.08 -2.17 -14.61
N ARG A 287 -21.64 -1.07 -15.14
CA ARG A 287 -21.59 0.28 -14.55
C ARG A 287 -20.21 0.57 -13.96
N ASN A 288 -20.12 1.29 -12.85
CA ASN A 288 -18.86 1.60 -12.18
C ASN A 288 -18.63 0.73 -10.93
N TRP A 289 -19.49 -0.26 -10.66
CA TRP A 289 -19.49 -1.03 -9.42
C TRP A 289 -19.13 -2.51 -9.58
N LEU A 290 -19.10 -3.05 -10.81
CA LEU A 290 -18.77 -4.45 -11.08
C LEU A 290 -17.52 -4.58 -11.96
N PHE A 291 -16.51 -5.25 -11.43
CA PHE A 291 -15.23 -5.50 -12.11
C PHE A 291 -14.89 -6.98 -12.08
N SER A 292 -14.22 -7.43 -13.14
CA SER A 292 -13.53 -8.71 -13.22
C SER A 292 -12.04 -8.47 -13.39
N GLU A 293 -11.25 -9.31 -12.76
CA GLU A 293 -9.81 -9.27 -12.83
C GLU A 293 -9.26 -10.68 -13.02
N ILE A 294 -8.29 -10.79 -13.92
CA ILE A 294 -7.55 -12.01 -14.18
C ILE A 294 -6.08 -11.65 -14.02
N LYS A 295 -5.37 -12.34 -13.12
CA LYS A 295 -3.96 -12.12 -12.81
C LYS A 295 -3.21 -13.44 -12.98
N PRO A 296 -2.75 -13.77 -14.20
CA PRO A 296 -1.66 -14.75 -14.36
C PRO A 296 -0.36 -14.19 -13.81
N GLY A 297 0.42 -15.05 -13.19
CA GLY A 297 1.74 -14.71 -12.69
C GLY A 297 2.60 -15.94 -12.46
N VAL A 298 3.83 -15.67 -12.09
CA VAL A 298 4.77 -16.66 -11.55
C VAL A 298 5.33 -16.11 -10.25
N ARG A 299 5.44 -16.98 -9.26
CA ARG A 299 6.03 -16.68 -7.97
C ARG A 299 7.21 -17.62 -7.75
N ALA A 300 8.27 -17.14 -7.15
CA ALA A 300 9.40 -17.95 -6.73
C ALA A 300 9.65 -17.66 -5.25
N LEU A 301 9.33 -18.64 -4.40
CA LEU A 301 9.49 -18.58 -2.95
C LEU A 301 10.86 -19.14 -2.57
N ARG A 302 11.51 -18.50 -1.61
CA ARG A 302 12.78 -18.98 -1.05
C ARG A 302 12.64 -20.36 -0.40
N GLU A 303 11.48 -20.63 0.19
CA GLU A 303 11.16 -21.90 0.86
C GLU A 303 11.16 -23.08 -0.13
N ASP A 304 10.80 -22.81 -1.39
CA ASP A 304 10.81 -23.75 -2.51
C ASP A 304 12.08 -23.62 -3.37
N ASP A 305 13.20 -23.19 -2.78
CA ASP A 305 14.49 -22.97 -3.46
C ASP A 305 14.41 -22.02 -4.69
N PHE A 306 13.45 -21.10 -4.68
CA PHE A 306 13.09 -20.22 -5.80
C PHE A 306 12.67 -20.96 -7.07
N ASP A 307 12.06 -22.14 -6.94
CA ASP A 307 11.38 -22.77 -8.06
C ASP A 307 10.18 -21.93 -8.51
N TRP A 308 9.91 -21.92 -9.82
CA TRP A 308 8.86 -21.09 -10.39
C TRP A 308 7.50 -21.78 -10.22
N ASP A 309 6.65 -21.23 -9.37
CA ASP A 309 5.25 -21.61 -9.20
C ASP A 309 4.35 -20.69 -10.05
N PRO A 310 3.84 -21.15 -11.21
CA PRO A 310 2.88 -20.41 -12.00
C PRO A 310 1.49 -20.44 -11.35
N PHE A 311 0.87 -19.27 -11.27
CA PHE A 311 -0.48 -19.16 -10.75
C PHE A 311 -1.39 -18.32 -11.66
N VAL A 312 -2.70 -18.53 -11.51
CA VAL A 312 -3.74 -17.70 -12.10
C VAL A 312 -4.73 -17.33 -11.00
N MET A 313 -4.91 -16.03 -10.78
CA MET A 313 -5.94 -15.52 -9.89
C MET A 313 -7.11 -14.96 -10.70
N LEU A 314 -8.32 -15.34 -10.32
CA LEU A 314 -9.58 -14.80 -10.83
C LEU A 314 -10.29 -14.05 -9.70
N LYS A 315 -10.61 -12.78 -9.91
CA LYS A 315 -11.30 -11.96 -8.91
C LYS A 315 -12.50 -11.25 -9.53
N ILE A 316 -13.64 -11.31 -8.84
CA ILE A 316 -14.81 -10.49 -9.17
C ILE A 316 -14.99 -9.49 -8.04
N GLU A 317 -14.90 -8.20 -8.33
CA GLU A 317 -15.09 -7.14 -7.34
C GLU A 317 -16.44 -6.44 -7.54
N CYS A 318 -17.24 -6.42 -6.47
CA CYS A 318 -18.51 -5.73 -6.38
C CYS A 318 -18.40 -4.62 -5.32
N THR A 319 -18.63 -3.38 -5.72
CA THR A 319 -18.61 -2.21 -4.82
C THR A 319 -20.01 -1.62 -4.69
N PHE A 320 -20.58 -1.62 -3.50
CA PHE A 320 -21.87 -1.00 -3.18
C PHE A 320 -21.62 0.26 -2.37
N GLY A 321 -22.44 1.31 -2.54
CA GLY A 321 -22.30 2.53 -1.76
C GLY A 321 -22.74 3.82 -2.46
N GLU A 322 -22.65 4.94 -1.75
CA GLU A 322 -23.15 6.25 -2.20
C GLU A 322 -22.48 6.77 -3.48
N ILE A 323 -21.26 6.32 -3.80
CA ILE A 323 -20.52 6.72 -5.01
C ILE A 323 -21.27 6.32 -6.29
N PHE A 324 -22.14 5.30 -6.23
CA PHE A 324 -22.91 4.80 -7.38
C PHE A 324 -24.38 5.22 -7.39
N ALA A 325 -24.82 5.98 -6.38
CA ALA A 325 -26.20 6.45 -6.23
C ALA A 325 -26.49 7.77 -7.00
N ARG A 326 -25.56 8.25 -7.84
CA ARG A 326 -25.72 9.44 -8.67
C ARG A 326 -25.66 9.15 -10.16
#